data_AF-A0A963RE96-F1
#
_entry.id   AF-A0A963RE96-F1
#
_cell.length_a   1.000
_cell.length_b   1.000
_cell.length_c   1.000
_cell.angle_alpha   90.00
_cell.angle_beta   90.00
_cell.angle_gamma   90.00
#
_symmetry.space_group_name_H-M   'P 1'
#
loop_
_entity.id
_entity.type
_entity.pdbx_description
1 polymer ?
#
loop_
_entity_poly.entity_id
_entity_poly.type
_entity_poly.pdbx_seq_one_letter_code
_entity_poly.pdbx_strand_id
1 'polypeptide(L)'
;MNRRTFAKTAALALAAATAIGGAAPAMAANACKNVQLAFENNTRQTINIVDVDYYDPAMGNGGGWRSEPIINEDIRPGATWRETRNLEKVNQRYTKVRFEYRKPGKFGGWSLKKYTVTTDRFLCDHRDEVAASVVRKGNFADLIRPRFP
;
A
#
# COMPACT_ATOMS: atom_id res chain seq x y z
N MET A 1 57.66 15.66 -66.79
CA MET A 1 57.64 14.29 -66.23
C MET A 1 58.08 14.39 -64.78
N ASN A 2 57.18 14.23 -63.79
CA ASN A 2 57.52 13.70 -62.46
C ASN A 2 56.30 13.48 -61.56
N ARG A 3 56.06 12.18 -61.30
CA ARG A 3 55.61 11.46 -60.09
C ARG A 3 54.44 12.01 -59.22
N ARG A 4 53.39 11.17 -59.25
CA ARG A 4 52.24 10.94 -58.35
C ARG A 4 52.53 11.08 -56.86
N THR A 5 51.56 11.60 -56.10
CA THR A 5 51.24 11.11 -54.75
C THR A 5 49.75 11.30 -54.42
N PHE A 6 49.07 10.20 -54.08
CA PHE A 6 47.75 10.19 -53.44
C PHE A 6 47.94 10.30 -51.92
N ALA A 7 47.14 11.10 -51.21
CA ALA A 7 46.88 10.85 -49.80
C ALA A 7 45.55 11.51 -49.38
N LYS A 8 44.66 10.65 -48.89
CA LYS A 8 43.32 10.94 -48.37
C LYS A 8 43.45 11.64 -47.02
N THR A 9 42.91 12.83 -46.84
CA THR A 9 42.72 13.43 -45.52
C THR A 9 41.33 13.07 -45.01
N ALA A 10 41.33 12.31 -43.92
CA ALA A 10 40.18 11.78 -43.23
C ALA A 10 39.35 12.91 -42.62
N ALA A 11 38.05 12.91 -42.91
CA ALA A 11 37.06 13.64 -42.13
C ALA A 11 36.88 12.94 -40.78
N LEU A 12 37.51 13.44 -39.72
CA LEU A 12 37.16 13.04 -38.36
C LEU A 12 35.96 13.87 -37.91
N ALA A 13 34.84 13.18 -37.74
CA ALA A 13 33.55 13.73 -37.35
C ALA A 13 33.61 14.40 -35.96
N LEU A 14 33.06 15.61 -35.88
CA LEU A 14 32.64 16.23 -34.62
C LEU A 14 31.38 15.48 -34.13
N ALA A 15 31.54 14.60 -33.17
CA ALA A 15 30.41 14.05 -32.41
C ALA A 15 30.51 14.55 -30.96
N ALA A 16 30.12 15.82 -30.76
CA ALA A 16 29.80 16.33 -29.44
C ALA A 16 28.46 15.73 -29.01
N ALA A 17 28.47 14.49 -28.53
CA ALA A 17 27.34 13.93 -27.82
C ALA A 17 27.25 14.63 -26.46
N THR A 18 26.51 15.73 -26.41
CA THR A 18 25.92 16.21 -25.16
C THR A 18 25.03 15.10 -24.65
N ALA A 19 25.57 14.23 -23.80
CA ALA A 19 24.76 13.37 -22.96
C ALA A 19 23.99 14.32 -22.06
N ILE A 20 22.77 14.66 -22.48
CA ILE A 20 21.73 15.20 -21.63
C ILE A 20 21.56 14.09 -20.60
N GLY A 21 22.30 14.19 -19.50
CA GLY A 21 22.10 13.36 -18.32
C GLY A 21 20.67 13.61 -17.91
N GLY A 22 19.77 12.74 -18.36
CA GLY A 22 18.39 12.76 -17.96
C GLY A 22 18.42 12.64 -16.45
N ALA A 23 18.16 13.75 -15.76
CA ALA A 23 17.71 13.68 -14.39
C ALA A 23 16.45 12.83 -14.45
N ALA A 24 16.57 11.54 -14.12
CA ALA A 24 15.41 10.74 -13.79
C ALA A 24 14.65 11.58 -12.76
N PRO A 25 13.35 11.85 -12.95
CA PRO A 25 12.61 12.60 -11.96
C PRO A 25 12.83 11.90 -10.62
N ALA A 26 13.25 12.66 -9.62
CA ALA A 26 13.25 12.19 -8.24
C ALA A 26 11.78 11.98 -7.84
N MET A 27 11.20 10.87 -8.30
CA MET A 27 9.86 10.37 -7.98
C MET A 27 9.90 9.80 -6.56
N ALA A 28 10.36 10.61 -5.61
CA ALA A 28 10.16 10.40 -4.18
C ALA A 28 9.30 11.55 -3.65
N ALA A 29 8.29 11.95 -4.42
CA ALA A 29 7.31 12.93 -4.00
C ALA A 29 6.14 12.19 -3.33
N ASN A 30 6.23 12.00 -2.01
CA ASN A 30 5.08 11.80 -1.11
C ASN A 30 4.04 10.72 -1.48
N ALA A 31 4.40 9.69 -2.25
CA ALA A 31 3.46 8.62 -2.60
C ALA A 31 2.96 7.87 -1.36
N CYS A 32 1.72 7.38 -1.40
CA CYS A 32 1.04 6.67 -0.29
C CYS A 32 0.55 7.56 0.87
N LYS A 33 0.02 8.74 0.53
CA LYS A 33 -0.69 9.64 1.47
C LYS A 33 -2.17 9.72 1.16
N ASN A 34 -2.96 10.03 2.20
CA ASN A 34 -4.42 10.11 2.15
C ASN A 34 -5.07 8.81 1.69
N VAL A 35 -4.56 7.68 2.18
CA VAL A 35 -5.14 6.36 1.90
C VAL A 35 -6.39 6.21 2.76
N GLN A 36 -7.55 6.01 2.12
CA GLN A 36 -8.78 5.74 2.83
C GLN A 36 -8.85 4.25 3.17
N LEU A 37 -8.88 3.95 4.46
CA LEU A 37 -9.05 2.62 5.00
C LEU A 37 -10.52 2.39 5.32
N ALA A 38 -11.06 1.25 4.88
CA ALA A 38 -12.43 0.87 5.17
C ALA A 38 -12.48 -0.55 5.77
N PHE A 39 -13.25 -0.72 6.83
CA PHE A 39 -13.48 -2.02 7.46
C PHE A 39 -14.98 -2.30 7.61
N GLU A 40 -15.49 -3.27 6.86
CA GLU A 40 -16.92 -3.62 6.86
C GLU A 40 -17.21 -4.81 7.78
N ASN A 41 -18.21 -4.65 8.65
CA ASN A 41 -18.69 -5.72 9.52
C ASN A 41 -19.86 -6.49 8.89
N ASN A 42 -19.54 -7.50 8.09
CA ASN A 42 -20.53 -8.41 7.49
C ASN A 42 -20.93 -9.58 8.42
N THR A 43 -20.72 -9.43 9.74
CA THR A 43 -21.17 -10.40 10.73
C THR A 43 -22.55 -10.04 11.30
N ARG A 44 -23.09 -10.87 12.19
CA ARG A 44 -24.35 -10.59 12.93
C ARG A 44 -24.11 -9.95 14.30
N GLN A 45 -22.87 -9.63 14.64
CA GLN A 45 -22.50 -9.15 15.96
C GLN A 45 -21.76 -7.82 15.82
N THR A 46 -21.97 -6.91 16.77
CA THR A 46 -21.09 -5.75 16.88
C THR A 46 -19.67 -6.25 17.15
N ILE A 47 -18.71 -5.66 16.46
CA ILE A 47 -17.28 -5.89 16.70
C ILE A 47 -16.66 -4.60 17.17
N ASN A 48 -15.47 -4.69 17.76
CA ASN A 48 -14.69 -3.53 18.16
C ASN A 48 -13.37 -3.54 17.39
N ILE A 49 -13.17 -2.57 16.49
CA ILE A 49 -11.87 -2.37 15.83
C ILE A 49 -10.92 -1.74 16.85
N VAL A 50 -9.69 -2.23 16.95
CA VAL A 50 -8.75 -1.83 18.01
C VAL A 50 -7.38 -1.41 17.52
N ASP A 51 -7.02 -1.81 16.29
CA ASP A 51 -5.71 -1.48 15.75
C ASP A 51 -5.71 -1.58 14.22
N VAL A 52 -4.80 -0.83 13.60
CA VAL A 52 -4.55 -0.88 12.16
C VAL A 52 -3.05 -0.87 11.94
N ASP A 53 -2.56 -1.91 11.27
CA ASP A 53 -1.17 -2.00 10.85
C ASP A 53 -1.06 -1.95 9.34
N TYR A 54 0.06 -1.44 8.84
CA TYR A 54 0.44 -1.58 7.44
C TYR A 54 1.84 -2.15 7.32
N TYR A 55 2.08 -2.89 6.24
CA TYR A 55 3.37 -3.51 6.00
C TYR A 55 4.30 -2.55 5.26
N ASP A 56 5.41 -2.16 5.90
CA ASP A 56 6.49 -1.40 5.28
C ASP A 56 7.50 -2.39 4.66
N PRO A 57 7.54 -2.55 3.33
CA PRO A 57 8.47 -3.47 2.68
C PRO A 57 9.93 -2.98 2.71
N ALA A 58 10.17 -1.70 3.05
CA ALA A 58 11.51 -1.13 3.18
C ALA A 58 12.04 -1.19 4.62
N MET A 59 11.25 -1.70 5.58
CA MET A 59 11.66 -1.80 6.97
C MET A 59 12.60 -3.00 7.19
N GLY A 60 13.88 -2.73 7.49
CA GLY A 60 14.88 -3.76 7.75
C GLY A 60 15.20 -4.64 6.53
N ASN A 61 15.72 -5.84 6.76
CA ASN A 61 16.18 -6.75 5.69
C ASN A 61 15.08 -7.59 5.02
N GLY A 62 13.82 -7.43 5.44
CA GLY A 62 12.71 -8.27 4.96
C GLY A 62 11.33 -7.66 5.13
N GLY A 63 11.24 -6.35 5.32
CA GLY A 63 10.01 -5.62 5.64
C GLY A 63 9.48 -5.87 7.06
N GLY A 64 8.52 -5.06 7.48
CA GLY A 64 7.97 -5.10 8.82
C GLY A 64 6.59 -4.47 8.92
N TRP A 65 5.87 -4.77 9.99
CA TRP A 65 4.59 -4.11 10.28
C TRP A 65 4.84 -2.81 11.03
N ARG A 66 4.17 -1.75 10.60
CA ARG A 66 4.05 -0.49 11.32
C ARG A 66 2.63 -0.39 11.86
N SER A 67 2.50 -0.09 13.14
CA SER A 67 1.22 0.09 13.81
C SER A 67 0.85 1.56 13.85
N GLU A 68 -0.40 1.86 13.51
CA GLU A 68 -1.02 3.17 13.69
C GLU A 68 -2.10 3.02 14.77
N PRO A 69 -1.87 3.51 16.00
CA PRO A 69 -2.91 3.43 17.01
C PRO A 69 -4.14 4.20 16.52
N ILE A 70 -5.28 3.52 16.57
CA ILE A 70 -6.59 4.09 16.30
C ILE A 70 -7.39 4.19 17.60
N ILE A 71 -8.45 5.01 17.58
CA ILE A 71 -9.44 4.98 18.65
C ILE A 71 -10.25 3.69 18.49
N ASN A 72 -10.41 2.95 19.58
CA ASN A 72 -11.25 1.74 19.56
C ASN A 72 -12.69 2.13 19.22
N GLU A 73 -13.27 1.48 18.22
CA GLU A 73 -14.61 1.82 17.74
C GLU A 73 -15.50 0.60 17.53
N ASP A 74 -16.75 0.73 17.95
CA ASP A 74 -17.76 -0.31 17.82
C ASP A 74 -18.44 -0.24 16.45
N ILE A 75 -18.27 -1.28 15.64
CA ILE A 75 -18.85 -1.40 14.31
C ILE A 75 -20.05 -2.32 14.40
N ARG A 76 -21.25 -1.76 14.25
CA ARG A 76 -22.51 -2.52 14.24
C ARG A 76 -22.56 -3.47 13.03
N PRO A 77 -23.38 -4.54 13.09
CA PRO A 77 -23.64 -5.40 11.93
C PRO A 77 -24.05 -4.59 10.70
N GLY A 78 -23.41 -4.84 9.56
CA GLY A 78 -23.64 -4.15 8.28
C GLY A 78 -23.07 -2.72 8.20
N ALA A 79 -22.42 -2.23 9.25
CA ALA A 79 -21.77 -0.92 9.21
C ALA A 79 -20.34 -1.03 8.67
N THR A 80 -19.83 0.11 8.18
CA THR A 80 -18.46 0.26 7.71
C THR A 80 -17.76 1.32 8.54
N TRP A 81 -16.61 0.97 9.10
CA TRP A 81 -15.67 1.93 9.67
C TRP A 81 -14.78 2.50 8.56
N ARG A 82 -14.46 3.80 8.64
CA ARG A 82 -13.60 4.48 7.67
C ARG A 82 -12.64 5.43 8.36
N GLU A 83 -11.39 5.44 7.93
CA GLU A 83 -10.41 6.41 8.39
C GLU A 83 -9.39 6.71 7.28
N THR A 84 -8.90 7.94 7.21
CA THR A 84 -7.86 8.32 6.25
C THR A 84 -6.52 8.39 6.95
N ARG A 85 -5.52 7.68 6.40
CA ARG A 85 -4.17 7.60 6.98
C ARG A 85 -3.10 7.82 5.93
N ASN A 86 -1.91 8.19 6.39
CA ASN A 86 -0.71 8.21 5.56
C ASN A 86 0.08 6.95 5.89
N LEU A 87 0.30 6.05 4.92
CA LEU A 87 1.12 4.86 5.18
C LEU A 87 2.58 5.24 4.91
N GLU A 88 3.15 5.94 5.90
CA GLU A 88 4.48 6.52 5.82
C GLU A 88 5.53 5.46 5.45
N LYS A 89 6.53 5.87 4.65
CA LYS A 89 7.67 5.05 4.23
C LYS A 89 7.37 3.89 3.27
N VAL A 90 6.10 3.58 2.98
CA VAL A 90 5.74 2.58 1.95
C VAL A 90 6.18 3.05 0.55
N ASN A 91 5.90 4.31 0.20
CA ASN A 91 6.39 5.00 -1.01
C ASN A 91 6.30 4.20 -2.33
N GLN A 92 5.13 4.17 -3.00
CA GLN A 92 4.99 3.54 -4.32
C GLN A 92 5.43 2.06 -4.37
N ARG A 93 5.21 1.34 -3.25
CA ARG A 93 5.53 -0.09 -3.13
C ARG A 93 4.28 -0.90 -2.83
N TYR A 94 4.34 -2.17 -3.18
CA TYR A 94 3.32 -3.14 -2.80
C TYR A 94 3.31 -3.38 -1.29
N THR A 95 2.23 -2.97 -0.65
CA THR A 95 1.95 -3.12 0.78
C THR A 95 0.66 -3.90 1.01
N LYS A 96 0.27 -4.07 2.27
CA LYS A 96 -1.00 -4.64 2.72
C LYS A 96 -1.33 -4.04 4.09
N VAL A 97 -2.62 -3.96 4.40
CA VAL A 97 -3.14 -3.42 5.66
C VAL A 97 -3.73 -4.56 6.47
N ARG A 98 -3.51 -4.55 7.79
CA ARG A 98 -4.05 -5.50 8.74
C ARG A 98 -4.90 -4.77 9.76
N PHE A 99 -6.16 -5.15 9.84
CA PHE A 99 -7.12 -4.66 10.82
C PHE A 99 -7.17 -5.64 11.99
N GLU A 100 -7.02 -5.14 13.21
CA GLU A 100 -7.24 -5.91 14.42
C GLU A 100 -8.59 -5.56 15.04
N TYR A 101 -9.34 -6.58 15.46
CA TYR A 101 -10.65 -6.39 16.06
C TYR A 101 -10.94 -7.42 17.16
N ARG A 102 -11.91 -7.10 18.02
CA ARG A 102 -12.45 -7.98 19.05
C ARG A 102 -13.91 -8.31 18.78
N LYS A 103 -14.34 -9.46 19.31
CA LYS A 103 -15.73 -9.93 19.25
C LYS A 103 -16.34 -9.88 20.64
N PRO A 104 -17.67 -9.92 20.79
CA PRO A 104 -18.29 -10.02 22.10
C PRO A 104 -17.79 -11.25 22.86
N GLY A 105 -17.45 -11.07 24.14
CA GLY A 105 -17.04 -12.14 25.05
C GLY A 105 -18.23 -12.98 25.52
N LYS A 106 -17.98 -14.22 25.95
CA LYS A 106 -19.02 -15.12 26.47
C LYS A 106 -19.65 -14.65 27.79
N PHE A 107 -18.92 -13.87 28.58
CA PHE A 107 -19.33 -13.40 29.91
C PHE A 107 -19.58 -11.88 29.94
N GLY A 108 -19.93 -11.29 28.79
CA GLY A 108 -19.97 -9.84 28.61
C GLY A 108 -18.59 -9.25 28.24
N GLY A 109 -18.60 -7.98 27.84
CA GLY A 109 -17.42 -7.26 27.38
C GLY A 109 -16.86 -7.79 26.05
N TRP A 110 -15.61 -7.42 25.75
CA TRP A 110 -14.89 -7.84 24.54
C TRP A 110 -14.03 -9.08 24.78
N SER A 111 -13.79 -9.86 23.73
CA SER A 111 -12.91 -11.02 23.77
C SER A 111 -11.47 -10.63 24.13
N LEU A 112 -10.84 -11.41 25.02
CA LEU A 112 -9.41 -11.26 25.34
C LEU A 112 -8.54 -11.42 24.09
N LYS A 113 -8.93 -12.36 23.22
CA LYS A 113 -8.28 -12.58 21.93
C LYS A 113 -8.62 -11.45 20.95
N LYS A 114 -7.59 -10.90 20.30
CA LYS A 114 -7.73 -10.11 19.08
C LYS A 114 -7.78 -11.02 17.85
N TYR A 115 -8.57 -10.62 16.88
CA TYR A 115 -8.68 -11.25 15.56
C TYR A 115 -8.12 -10.29 14.53
N THR A 116 -7.60 -10.83 13.43
CA THR A 116 -7.01 -10.03 12.37
C THR A 116 -7.67 -10.32 11.03
N VAL A 117 -7.80 -9.30 10.20
CA VAL A 117 -8.10 -9.41 8.77
C VAL A 117 -7.02 -8.63 8.04
N THR A 118 -6.38 -9.25 7.05
CA THR A 118 -5.35 -8.59 6.23
C THR A 118 -5.89 -8.46 4.82
N THR A 119 -5.67 -7.30 4.22
CA THR A 119 -6.01 -7.04 2.81
C THR A 119 -5.10 -7.82 1.89
N ASP A 120 -5.49 -7.91 0.63
CA ASP A 120 -4.56 -8.28 -0.43
C ASP A 120 -3.43 -7.24 -0.55
N ARG A 121 -2.38 -7.64 -1.26
CA ARG A 121 -1.30 -6.71 -1.58
C ARG A 121 -1.79 -5.73 -2.63
N PHE A 122 -1.55 -4.44 -2.40
CA PHE A 122 -1.85 -3.38 -3.36
C PHE A 122 -0.62 -2.49 -3.52
N LEU A 123 -0.45 -1.94 -4.72
CA LEU A 123 0.54 -0.90 -4.96
C LEU A 123 0.02 0.37 -4.30
N CYS A 124 0.72 0.87 -3.28
CA CYS A 124 0.25 2.08 -2.61
C CYS A 124 0.70 3.34 -3.34
N ASP A 125 -0.28 4.10 -3.83
CA ASP A 125 -0.12 5.40 -4.44
C ASP A 125 -0.98 6.46 -3.72
N HIS A 126 -1.01 7.69 -4.24
CA HIS A 126 -1.82 8.76 -3.68
C HIS A 126 -3.32 8.49 -3.78
N ARG A 127 -4.04 8.69 -2.66
CA ARG A 127 -5.52 8.63 -2.56
C ARG A 127 -6.14 7.26 -2.85
N ASP A 128 -5.41 6.18 -2.59
CA ASP A 128 -5.98 4.83 -2.68
C ASP A 128 -7.12 4.62 -1.66
N GLU A 129 -8.14 3.88 -2.05
CA GLU A 129 -9.12 3.30 -1.12
C GLU A 129 -8.83 1.81 -0.93
N VAL A 130 -8.65 1.41 0.32
CA VAL A 130 -8.29 0.06 0.72
C VAL A 130 -9.36 -0.46 1.66
N ALA A 131 -10.07 -1.49 1.24
CA ALA A 131 -11.16 -2.08 2.00
C ALA A 131 -10.85 -3.51 2.42
N ALA A 132 -11.24 -3.85 3.64
CA ALA A 132 -11.37 -5.22 4.11
C ALA A 132 -12.75 -5.43 4.73
N SER A 133 -13.18 -6.68 4.80
CA SER A 133 -14.42 -7.05 5.47
C SER A 133 -14.22 -8.27 6.35
N VAL A 134 -15.00 -8.36 7.42
CA VAL A 134 -15.13 -9.58 8.20
C VAL A 134 -16.46 -10.26 7.87
N VAL A 135 -16.36 -11.49 7.36
CA VAL A 135 -17.52 -12.32 6.99
C VAL A 135 -17.73 -13.44 8.02
N ARG A 136 -18.92 -14.06 8.00
CA ARG A 136 -19.17 -15.25 8.84
C ARG A 136 -18.22 -16.38 8.42
N LYS A 137 -17.68 -17.12 9.41
CA LYS A 137 -17.09 -18.44 9.16
C LYS A 137 -18.17 -19.35 8.58
N GLY A 138 -18.13 -19.56 7.27
CA GLY A 138 -19.14 -20.27 6.49
C GLY A 138 -19.21 -19.81 5.02
N ASN A 139 -18.82 -18.57 4.72
CA ASN A 139 -18.70 -18.06 3.35
C ASN A 139 -17.24 -17.67 3.10
N PHE A 140 -16.45 -18.61 2.62
CA PHE A 140 -15.00 -18.48 2.41
C PHE A 140 -14.63 -17.95 1.00
N ALA A 141 -15.59 -17.37 0.29
CA ALA A 141 -15.39 -16.79 -1.03
C ALA A 141 -15.97 -15.37 -1.06
N ASP A 142 -15.12 -14.41 -1.45
CA ASP A 142 -15.43 -13.04 -1.85
C ASP A 142 -16.04 -12.12 -0.76
N LEU A 143 -15.54 -10.91 -0.53
CA LEU A 143 -15.27 -9.86 -1.51
C LEU A 143 -14.13 -8.97 -0.99
N ILE A 144 -12.92 -9.18 -1.49
CA ILE A 144 -11.89 -8.14 -1.55
C ILE A 144 -12.07 -7.53 -2.94
N ARG A 145 -12.84 -6.45 -3.04
CA ARG A 145 -12.90 -5.65 -4.26
C ARG A 145 -12.23 -4.32 -4.00
N PRO A 146 -11.12 -3.98 -4.69
CA PRO A 146 -10.76 -2.59 -4.84
C PRO A 146 -11.89 -1.94 -5.64
N ARG A 147 -12.60 -0.99 -5.03
CA ARG A 147 -13.63 -0.21 -5.72
C ARG A 147 -12.92 1.01 -6.32
N PHE A 148 -12.28 0.83 -7.47
CA PHE A 148 -11.83 1.98 -8.26
C PHE A 148 -13.01 2.47 -9.12
N PRO A 149 -13.22 3.79 -9.26
CA PRO A 149 -14.11 4.36 -10.27
C PRO A 149 -13.60 4.14 -11.70
#